data_AF-A0A9R0XW61-F1
#
_entry.id   AF-A0A9R0XW61-F1
#
_cell.length_a   1.000
_cell.length_b   1.000
_cell.length_c   1.000
_cell.angle_alpha   90.00
_cell.angle_beta   90.00
_cell.angle_gamma   90.00
#
_symmetry.space_group_name_H-M   'P 1'
#
loop_
_entity.id
_entity.type
_entity.pdbx_description
1 polymer ?
#
loop_
_entity_poly.entity_id
_entity_poly.type
_entity_poly.pdbx_seq_one_letter_code
_entity_poly.pdbx_strand_id
1 'polypeptide(L)'
;MPMNSSYQDPSSTLIYVSDYGYITSGENRNISSVYIKPSLAKRNLNVRFFQHGARNCYALRSLLAGNKYFVRALFYYGNYDGLNKLPVFDLYMGANYWHEVNISAAGAVKWMDIIVVAPADYLHVCLVNKGMGTPFISGLDLRPLRTVIYPEVNASQSLVLISSNRFNLGPTDNRIIRFVYRCV
;
A
#
# COMPACT_ATOMS: atom_id res chain seq x y z
N MET A 1 8.64 -10.54 -0.93
CA MET A 1 9.38 -10.98 0.27
C MET A 1 9.10 -12.47 0.51
N PRO A 2 10.00 -13.29 1.10
CA PRO A 2 9.71 -14.72 1.35
C PRO A 2 8.50 -14.92 2.27
N MET A 3 7.79 -16.04 2.09
CA MET A 3 6.65 -16.40 2.93
C MET A 3 7.06 -16.49 4.41
N ASN A 4 6.18 -16.07 5.32
CA ASN A 4 6.41 -16.09 6.78
C ASN A 4 7.69 -15.38 7.25
N SER A 5 8.19 -14.41 6.49
CA SER A 5 9.34 -13.61 6.89
C SER A 5 8.95 -12.20 7.31
N SER A 6 9.84 -11.55 8.06
CA SER A 6 9.74 -10.15 8.43
C SER A 6 11.10 -9.47 8.33
N TYR A 7 11.11 -8.14 8.26
CA TYR A 7 12.32 -7.35 8.44
C TYR A 7 11.99 -6.01 9.09
N GLN A 8 12.97 -5.47 9.81
CA GLN A 8 12.92 -4.09 10.30
C GLN A 8 13.48 -3.15 9.23
N ASP A 9 12.70 -2.13 8.88
CA ASP A 9 13.12 -1.12 7.91
C ASP A 9 14.33 -0.33 8.40
N PRO A 10 15.47 -0.29 7.70
CA PRO A 10 16.68 0.36 8.23
C PRO A 10 16.53 1.86 8.47
N SER A 11 15.55 2.50 7.80
CA SER A 11 15.26 3.93 7.93
C SER A 11 14.24 4.25 9.03
N SER A 12 13.68 3.23 9.70
CA SER A 12 12.67 3.42 10.74
C SER A 12 12.61 2.27 11.75
N THR A 13 11.72 2.36 12.73
CA THR A 13 11.47 1.26 13.69
C THR A 13 10.33 0.34 13.22
N LEU A 14 9.92 0.45 11.96
CA LEU A 14 8.81 -0.32 11.39
C LEU A 14 9.24 -1.74 11.03
N ILE A 15 8.40 -2.70 11.42
CA ILE A 15 8.55 -4.10 11.03
C ILE A 15 7.56 -4.37 9.89
N TYR A 16 8.12 -4.77 8.76
CA TYR A 16 7.37 -5.29 7.62
C TYR A 16 7.29 -6.81 7.71
N VAL A 17 6.10 -7.36 7.53
CA VAL A 17 5.83 -8.80 7.50
C VAL A 17 5.38 -9.22 6.11
N SER A 18 5.50 -10.49 5.78
CA SER A 18 5.06 -10.99 4.47
C SER A 18 3.55 -10.85 4.34
N ASP A 19 3.10 -10.54 3.13
CA ASP A 19 1.68 -10.57 2.77
C ASP A 19 1.03 -11.96 2.77
N TYR A 20 1.80 -12.99 3.10
CA TYR A 20 1.28 -14.32 3.34
C TYR A 20 0.20 -14.31 4.43
N GLY A 21 -0.95 -14.93 4.13
CA GLY A 21 -2.12 -14.94 5.02
C GLY A 21 -3.05 -13.73 4.86
N TYR A 22 -2.63 -12.67 4.16
CA TYR A 22 -3.47 -11.51 3.83
C TYR A 22 -4.08 -11.63 2.43
N ILE A 23 -3.48 -12.41 1.53
CA ILE A 23 -3.98 -12.65 0.17
C ILE A 23 -3.64 -14.07 -0.27
N THR A 24 -4.47 -14.65 -1.15
CA THR A 24 -4.32 -16.02 -1.66
C THR A 24 -3.94 -16.09 -3.13
N SER A 25 -4.03 -14.98 -3.86
CA SER A 25 -3.75 -14.89 -5.29
C SER A 25 -2.50 -14.07 -5.59
N GLY A 26 -2.10 -14.10 -6.87
CA GLY A 26 -0.95 -13.36 -7.37
C GLY A 26 0.39 -14.01 -7.07
N GLU A 27 1.42 -13.46 -7.68
CA GLU A 27 2.77 -13.98 -7.64
C GLU A 27 3.75 -12.88 -7.24
N ASN A 28 4.88 -13.27 -6.65
CA ASN A 28 5.90 -12.34 -6.22
C ASN A 28 7.05 -12.30 -7.23
N ARG A 29 7.52 -11.09 -7.55
CA ARG A 29 8.73 -10.91 -8.38
C ARG A 29 9.57 -9.76 -7.88
N ASN A 30 10.89 -9.90 -8.03
CA ASN A 30 11.82 -8.80 -7.82
C ASN A 30 11.70 -7.80 -8.98
N ILE A 31 11.95 -6.53 -8.68
CA ILE A 31 12.08 -5.51 -9.72
C ILE A 31 13.36 -5.72 -10.54
N SER A 32 13.43 -5.09 -11.72
CA SER A 32 14.67 -5.06 -12.51
C SER A 32 15.77 -4.31 -11.76
N SER A 33 17.00 -4.84 -11.82
CA SER A 33 18.17 -4.29 -11.16
C SER A 33 18.50 -2.85 -11.58
N VAL A 34 18.12 -2.45 -12.81
CA VAL A 34 18.30 -1.10 -13.34
C VAL A 34 17.55 -0.04 -12.51
N TYR A 35 16.48 -0.44 -11.82
CA TYR A 35 15.69 0.44 -10.97
C TYR A 35 16.05 0.36 -9.49
N ILE A 36 17.03 -0.48 -9.11
CA ILE A 36 17.51 -0.57 -7.73
C ILE A 36 18.53 0.55 -7.49
N LYS A 37 18.14 1.51 -6.66
CA LYS A 37 19.02 2.60 -6.19
C LYS A 37 19.47 2.33 -4.75
N PRO A 38 20.66 2.80 -4.31
CA PRO A 38 21.11 2.63 -2.92
C PRO A 38 20.14 3.17 -1.87
N SER A 39 19.38 4.22 -2.20
CA SER A 39 18.37 4.83 -1.32
C SER A 39 16.98 4.17 -1.39
N LEU A 40 16.81 3.12 -2.20
CA LEU A 40 15.51 2.48 -2.39
C LEU A 40 15.12 1.68 -1.15
N ALA A 41 13.95 1.97 -0.59
CA ALA A 41 13.43 1.23 0.54
C ALA A 41 13.26 -0.26 0.21
N LYS A 42 13.60 -1.15 1.14
CA LYS A 42 13.58 -2.60 0.95
C LYS A 42 12.21 -3.14 0.49
N ARG A 43 11.11 -2.52 0.91
CA ARG A 43 9.74 -2.87 0.46
C ARG A 43 9.50 -2.68 -1.04
N ASN A 44 10.31 -1.84 -1.70
CA ASN A 44 10.19 -1.58 -3.13
C ASN A 44 11.04 -2.54 -3.99
N LEU A 45 11.78 -3.47 -3.39
CA LEU A 45 12.64 -4.41 -4.13
C LEU A 45 11.86 -5.55 -4.79
N ASN A 46 10.61 -5.77 -4.37
CA ASN A 46 9.73 -6.76 -4.96
C ASN A 46 8.29 -6.25 -4.98
N VAL A 47 7.48 -6.92 -5.78
CA VAL A 47 6.05 -6.67 -5.90
C VAL A 47 5.31 -7.99 -5.86
N ARG A 48 4.06 -7.95 -5.40
CA ARG A 48 3.06 -8.95 -5.77
C ARG A 48 2.28 -8.44 -6.98
N PHE A 49 2.11 -9.26 -8.00
CA PHE A 49 1.36 -8.92 -9.21
C PHE A 49 0.25 -9.95 -9.48
N PHE A 50 -0.79 -9.51 -10.20
CA PHE A 50 -2.02 -10.26 -10.39
C PHE A 50 -2.37 -10.40 -11.88
N GLN A 51 -1.79 -11.40 -12.56
CA GLN A 51 -2.09 -11.69 -13.98
C GLN A 51 -3.51 -12.21 -14.20
N HIS A 52 -4.08 -12.86 -13.19
CA HIS A 52 -5.39 -13.49 -13.25
C HIS A 52 -6.36 -12.84 -12.26
N GLY A 53 -7.64 -12.96 -12.58
CA GLY A 53 -8.73 -12.40 -11.80
C GLY A 53 -8.98 -10.93 -12.10
N ALA A 54 -10.25 -10.57 -12.29
CA ALA A 54 -10.67 -9.19 -12.49
C ALA A 54 -10.49 -8.35 -11.21
N ARG A 55 -10.54 -8.98 -10.04
CA ARG A 55 -10.45 -8.34 -8.72
C ARG A 55 -9.67 -9.22 -7.75
N ASN A 56 -8.63 -8.65 -7.15
CA ASN A 56 -7.77 -9.34 -6.18
C ASN A 56 -7.73 -8.52 -4.89
N CYS A 57 -8.13 -9.13 -3.76
CA CYS A 57 -8.35 -8.42 -2.50
C CYS A 57 -7.45 -8.93 -1.38
N TYR A 58 -6.77 -8.00 -0.72
CA TYR A 58 -6.15 -8.25 0.58
C TYR A 58 -7.20 -8.21 1.68
N ALA A 59 -7.17 -9.19 2.57
CA ALA A 59 -7.98 -9.24 3.78
C ALA A 59 -7.15 -8.80 4.99
N LEU A 60 -7.30 -7.54 5.39
CA LEU A 60 -6.70 -6.99 6.61
C LEU A 60 -7.62 -7.33 7.79
N ARG A 61 -7.19 -8.24 8.67
CA ARG A 61 -8.00 -8.78 9.78
C ARG A 61 -7.53 -8.27 11.14
N SER A 62 -8.23 -8.69 12.19
CA SER A 62 -7.92 -8.35 13.60
C SER A 62 -8.07 -6.85 13.87
N LEU A 63 -9.07 -6.24 13.24
CA LEU A 63 -9.43 -4.84 13.46
C LEU A 63 -10.52 -4.75 14.52
N LEU A 64 -10.69 -3.55 15.06
CA LEU A 64 -11.80 -3.23 15.95
C LEU A 64 -12.84 -2.48 15.12
N ALA A 65 -14.03 -3.07 14.99
CA ALA A 65 -15.15 -2.42 14.31
C ALA A 65 -15.46 -1.05 14.95
N GLY A 66 -15.76 -0.06 14.13
CA GLY A 66 -15.97 1.32 14.56
C GLY A 66 -14.69 2.14 14.78
N ASN A 67 -13.51 1.52 14.84
CA ASN A 67 -12.25 2.26 14.92
C ASN A 67 -11.83 2.82 13.56
N LYS A 68 -11.09 3.93 13.62
CA LYS A 68 -10.55 4.62 12.45
C LYS A 68 -9.17 4.08 12.11
N TYR A 69 -8.92 3.86 10.83
CA TYR A 69 -7.67 3.34 10.31
C TYR A 69 -7.16 4.18 9.15
N PHE A 70 -5.86 4.45 9.15
CA PHE A 70 -5.12 4.92 7.99
C PHE A 70 -4.58 3.72 7.22
N VAL A 71 -4.87 3.68 5.92
CA VAL A 71 -4.40 2.64 5.00
C VAL A 71 -3.58 3.30 3.89
N ARG A 72 -2.40 2.77 3.63
CA ARG A 72 -1.52 3.20 2.52
C ARG A 72 -1.14 2.03 1.63
N ALA A 73 -1.54 2.07 0.37
CA ALA A 73 -1.06 1.15 -0.65
C ALA A 73 0.13 1.78 -1.39
N LEU A 74 1.24 1.04 -1.53
CA LEU A 74 2.47 1.51 -2.18
C LEU A 74 2.74 0.74 -3.46
N PHE A 75 3.17 1.46 -4.49
CA PHE A 75 3.44 0.96 -5.83
C PHE A 75 4.79 1.47 -6.32
N TYR A 76 5.67 0.53 -6.67
CA TYR A 76 6.92 0.78 -7.37
C TYR A 76 7.07 -0.27 -8.48
N TYR A 77 6.87 0.13 -9.74
CA TYR A 77 6.81 -0.82 -10.86
C TYR A 77 8.17 -1.48 -11.12
N GLY A 78 9.24 -0.68 -11.20
CA GLY A 78 10.62 -1.16 -11.38
C GLY A 78 10.81 -2.10 -12.57
N ASN A 79 9.92 -2.04 -13.58
CA ASN A 79 9.87 -2.96 -14.71
C ASN A 79 9.99 -4.44 -14.31
N TYR A 80 9.28 -4.85 -13.25
CA TYR A 80 9.38 -6.22 -12.71
C TYR A 80 9.07 -7.32 -13.74
N ASP A 81 8.18 -7.04 -14.69
CA ASP A 81 7.75 -8.00 -15.72
C ASP A 81 8.59 -7.95 -17.01
N GLY A 82 9.50 -6.97 -17.14
CA GLY A 82 10.32 -6.77 -18.34
C GLY A 82 9.55 -6.23 -19.55
N LEU A 83 8.25 -5.90 -19.41
CA LEU A 83 7.41 -5.45 -20.52
C LEU A 83 7.58 -3.97 -20.83
N ASN A 84 8.16 -3.21 -19.90
CA ASN A 84 8.30 -1.75 -19.96
C ASN A 84 6.95 -1.04 -20.27
N LYS A 85 5.86 -1.62 -19.80
CA LYS A 85 4.49 -1.14 -20.00
C LYS A 85 3.92 -0.72 -18.65
N LEU A 86 3.72 0.58 -18.48
CA LEU A 86 3.23 1.14 -17.22
C LEU A 86 1.75 0.75 -17.02
N PRO A 87 1.41 0.02 -15.95
CA PRO A 87 0.05 -0.47 -15.75
C PRO A 87 -0.87 0.62 -15.19
N VAL A 88 -2.15 0.53 -15.55
CA VAL A 88 -3.25 1.34 -15.01
C VAL A 88 -4.36 0.41 -14.50
N PHE A 89 -4.75 0.59 -13.25
CA PHE A 89 -5.76 -0.25 -12.59
C PHE A 89 -6.45 0.52 -11.46
N ASP A 90 -7.57 0.02 -10.98
CA ASP A 90 -8.34 0.69 -9.93
C ASP A 90 -8.09 0.07 -8.54
N LEU A 91 -8.14 0.90 -7.52
CA LEU A 91 -8.18 0.50 -6.11
C LEU A 91 -9.58 0.66 -5.54
N TYR A 92 -9.95 -0.29 -4.69
CA TYR A 92 -11.19 -0.27 -3.94
C TYR A 92 -10.93 -0.57 -2.46
N MET A 93 -11.70 0.07 -1.59
CA MET A 93 -11.85 -0.30 -0.18
C MET A 93 -13.16 -1.10 -0.05
N GLY A 94 -13.05 -2.42 0.03
CA GLY A 94 -14.20 -3.32 -0.08
C GLY A 94 -14.92 -3.10 -1.42
N ALA A 95 -16.20 -2.75 -1.37
CA ALA A 95 -17.00 -2.40 -2.55
C ALA A 95 -16.81 -0.95 -3.03
N ASN A 96 -16.24 -0.07 -2.20
CA ASN A 96 -16.18 1.36 -2.47
C ASN A 96 -14.96 1.71 -3.33
N TYR A 97 -15.18 2.46 -4.41
CA TYR A 97 -14.09 2.96 -5.25
C TYR A 97 -13.19 3.88 -4.42
N TRP A 98 -11.88 3.62 -4.47
CA TRP A 98 -10.88 4.43 -3.79
C TRP A 98 -10.22 5.37 -4.79
N HIS A 99 -9.45 4.85 -5.76
CA HIS A 99 -8.76 5.69 -6.74
C HIS A 99 -8.15 4.88 -7.90
N GLU A 100 -7.83 5.55 -9.01
CA GLU A 100 -7.08 4.96 -10.11
C GLU A 100 -5.56 5.00 -9.85
N VAL A 101 -4.92 3.86 -9.95
CA VAL A 101 -3.47 3.72 -9.92
C VAL A 101 -2.91 3.80 -11.33
N ASN A 102 -2.59 5.02 -11.75
CA ASN A 102 -1.83 5.29 -12.97
C ASN A 102 -0.31 5.46 -12.66
N ILE A 103 0.54 4.54 -13.13
CA ILE A 103 1.99 4.61 -12.93
C ILE A 103 2.63 5.54 -13.97
N SER A 104 3.34 6.58 -13.54
CA SER A 104 3.91 7.60 -14.42
C SER A 104 5.28 7.24 -15.01
N ALA A 105 6.08 6.43 -14.30
CA ALA A 105 7.38 5.95 -14.78
C ALA A 105 7.79 4.68 -14.02
N ALA A 106 8.66 3.87 -14.62
CA ALA A 106 9.10 2.62 -14.00
C ALA A 106 9.87 2.83 -12.68
N GLY A 107 10.61 3.93 -12.56
CA GLY A 107 11.32 4.29 -11.33
C GLY A 107 10.53 5.20 -10.38
N ALA A 108 9.25 5.48 -10.65
CA ALA A 108 8.43 6.33 -9.79
C ALA A 108 7.84 5.55 -8.62
N VAL A 109 7.88 6.14 -7.43
CA VAL A 109 7.14 5.65 -6.27
C VAL A 109 5.77 6.31 -6.28
N LYS A 110 4.70 5.52 -6.21
CA LYS A 110 3.33 6.01 -6.04
C LYS A 110 2.73 5.40 -4.78
N TRP A 111 2.13 6.22 -3.93
CA TRP A 111 1.31 5.74 -2.82
C TRP A 111 -0.10 6.30 -2.92
N MET A 112 -1.05 5.52 -2.43
CA MET A 112 -2.45 5.92 -2.26
C MET A 112 -2.79 5.82 -0.79
N ASP A 113 -3.35 6.90 -0.24
CA ASP A 113 -3.69 7.02 1.17
C ASP A 113 -5.20 7.16 1.33
N ILE A 114 -5.77 6.47 2.31
CA ILE A 114 -7.18 6.59 2.71
C ILE A 114 -7.30 6.46 4.22
N ILE A 115 -8.25 7.20 4.78
CA ILE A 115 -8.68 7.04 6.17
C ILE A 115 -10.12 6.54 6.14
N VAL A 116 -10.37 5.46 6.88
CA VAL A 116 -11.66 4.76 6.90
C VAL A 116 -12.03 4.38 8.33
N VAL A 117 -13.32 4.23 8.59
CA VAL A 117 -13.81 3.53 9.78
C VAL A 117 -14.01 2.06 9.41
N ALA A 118 -13.45 1.15 10.20
CA ALA A 118 -13.61 -0.28 9.97
C ALA A 118 -15.07 -0.70 10.23
N PRO A 119 -15.80 -1.23 9.23
CA PRO A 119 -17.19 -1.63 9.42
C PRO A 119 -17.31 -2.93 10.23
N ALA A 120 -16.25 -3.73 10.27
CA ALA A 120 -16.15 -5.01 10.94
C ALA A 120 -14.73 -5.21 11.49
N ASP A 121 -14.38 -6.42 11.92
CA ASP A 121 -13.04 -6.81 12.32
C ASP A 121 -12.06 -6.98 11.14
N TYR A 122 -12.47 -6.57 9.93
CA TYR A 122 -11.66 -6.61 8.73
C TYR A 122 -11.88 -5.41 7.79
N LEU A 123 -10.88 -5.17 6.95
CA LEU A 123 -10.93 -4.28 5.79
C LEU A 123 -10.41 -5.03 4.55
N HIS A 124 -11.00 -4.75 3.39
CA HIS A 124 -10.53 -5.29 2.12
C HIS A 124 -9.90 -4.21 1.26
N VAL A 125 -8.67 -4.42 0.80
CA VAL A 125 -8.03 -3.56 -0.20
C VAL A 125 -7.94 -4.34 -1.49
N CYS A 126 -8.70 -3.92 -2.50
CA CYS A 126 -8.86 -4.66 -3.74
C CYS A 126 -8.24 -3.91 -4.91
N LEU A 127 -7.42 -4.62 -5.70
CA LEU A 127 -6.89 -4.17 -6.98
C LEU A 127 -7.77 -4.75 -8.09
N VAL A 128 -8.27 -3.89 -8.97
CA VAL A 128 -9.19 -4.25 -10.06
C VAL A 128 -8.53 -4.00 -11.40
N ASN A 129 -8.45 -5.04 -12.23
CA ASN A 129 -7.82 -4.99 -13.53
C ASN A 129 -8.73 -4.32 -14.57
N LYS A 130 -8.21 -3.31 -15.29
CA LYS A 130 -8.89 -2.59 -16.37
C LYS A 130 -8.45 -3.03 -17.78
N GLY A 131 -7.64 -4.07 -17.88
CA GLY A 131 -7.01 -4.52 -19.14
C GLY A 131 -5.82 -3.65 -19.59
N MET A 132 -5.41 -2.67 -18.79
CA MET A 132 -4.34 -1.71 -19.11
C MET A 132 -3.02 -2.07 -18.42
N GLY A 133 -2.64 -3.35 -18.46
CA GLY A 133 -1.47 -3.90 -17.76
C GLY A 133 -1.84 -4.65 -16.49
N THR A 134 -0.84 -5.30 -15.87
CA THR A 134 -1.05 -6.19 -14.73
C THR A 134 -1.08 -5.41 -13.41
N PRO A 135 -2.17 -5.45 -12.63
CA PRO A 135 -2.20 -4.85 -11.31
C PRO A 135 -1.12 -5.44 -10.40
N PHE A 136 -0.50 -4.60 -9.60
CA PHE A 136 0.57 -5.01 -8.69
C PHE A 136 0.58 -4.13 -7.44
N ILE A 137 1.27 -4.56 -6.38
CA ILE A 137 1.47 -3.79 -5.15
C ILE A 137 2.84 -4.12 -4.54
N SER A 138 3.51 -3.12 -3.99
CA SER A 138 4.82 -3.25 -3.32
C SER A 138 4.70 -3.35 -1.80
N GLY A 139 3.61 -2.87 -1.22
CA GLY A 139 3.29 -3.09 0.19
C GLY A 139 2.07 -2.31 0.64
N LEU A 140 1.58 -2.63 1.84
CA LEU A 140 0.35 -2.12 2.42
C LEU A 140 0.58 -1.77 3.90
N ASP A 141 0.44 -0.50 4.26
CA ASP A 141 0.52 -0.07 5.65
C ASP A 141 -0.89 0.07 6.22
N LEU A 142 -1.11 -0.43 7.44
CA LEU A 142 -2.35 -0.28 8.18
C LEU A 142 -2.07 0.26 9.58
N ARG A 143 -2.75 1.34 9.97
CA ARG A 143 -2.47 2.04 11.22
C ARG A 143 -3.77 2.43 11.91
N PRO A 144 -4.01 2.05 13.16
CA PRO A 144 -5.12 2.62 13.93
C PRO A 144 -4.87 4.11 14.15
N LEU A 145 -5.94 4.90 14.06
CA LEU A 145 -5.95 6.31 14.38
C LEU A 145 -6.83 6.57 15.59
N ARG A 146 -6.50 7.61 16.36
CA ARG A 146 -7.40 8.11 17.41
C ARG A 146 -8.66 8.66 16.75
N THR A 147 -9.82 8.35 17.31
CA THR A 147 -11.13 8.73 16.76
C THR A 147 -11.30 10.23 16.58
N VAL A 148 -10.65 11.03 17.44
CA VAL A 148 -10.66 12.51 17.39
C VAL A 148 -9.93 13.13 16.19
N ILE A 149 -9.03 12.39 15.54
CA ILE A 149 -8.25 12.88 14.41
C ILE A 149 -9.06 12.61 13.13
N TYR A 150 -9.27 13.63 12.28
CA TYR A 150 -10.13 13.60 11.08
C TYR A 150 -11.62 13.35 11.39
N PRO A 151 -12.30 14.23 12.16
CA PRO A 151 -13.69 14.03 12.59
C PRO A 151 -14.70 13.85 11.44
N GLU A 152 -14.38 14.32 10.25
CA GLU A 152 -15.15 14.15 9.01
C GLU A 152 -15.24 12.69 8.54
N VAL A 153 -14.35 11.81 8.99
CA VAL A 153 -14.35 10.38 8.64
C VAL A 153 -15.26 9.60 9.57
N ASN A 154 -16.28 8.98 9.00
CA ASN A 154 -17.28 8.15 9.69
C ASN A 154 -17.55 6.84 8.93
N ALA A 155 -18.48 6.00 9.41
CA ALA A 155 -18.77 4.69 8.83
C ALA A 155 -19.25 4.74 7.36
N SER A 156 -19.90 5.85 6.96
CA SER A 156 -20.42 6.04 5.61
C SER A 156 -19.51 6.90 4.72
N GLN A 157 -18.53 7.58 5.31
CA GLN A 157 -17.67 8.55 4.63
C GLN A 157 -16.20 8.30 4.95
N SER A 158 -15.46 7.83 3.95
CA SER A 158 -14.00 7.71 3.99
C SER A 158 -13.34 8.98 3.43
N LEU A 159 -12.10 9.24 3.83
CA LEU A 159 -11.30 10.35 3.32
C LEU A 159 -10.13 9.82 2.49
N VAL A 160 -10.19 10.03 1.17
CA VAL A 160 -9.09 9.73 0.25
C VAL A 160 -8.13 10.92 0.23
N LEU A 161 -6.86 10.66 0.52
CA LEU A 161 -5.82 11.69 0.60
C LEU A 161 -5.05 11.75 -0.72
N ILE A 162 -5.48 12.62 -1.63
CA ILE A 162 -4.83 12.83 -2.94
C ILE A 162 -3.67 13.79 -2.78
N SER A 163 -2.48 13.41 -3.26
CA SER A 163 -1.26 14.25 -3.24
C SER A 163 -0.94 14.82 -1.85
N SER A 164 -1.33 14.12 -0.78
CA SER A 164 -1.12 14.60 0.58
C SER A 164 0.34 14.45 0.97
N ASN A 165 1.00 15.59 1.18
CA ASN A 165 2.31 15.67 1.78
C ASN A 165 2.17 16.05 3.26
N ARG A 166 2.87 15.33 4.13
CA ARG A 166 2.98 15.66 5.55
C ARG A 166 4.38 16.21 5.79
N PHE A 167 4.47 17.47 6.21
CA PHE A 167 5.72 18.16 6.47
C PHE A 167 5.95 18.29 7.97
N ASN A 168 7.19 18.00 8.38
CA ASN A 168 7.64 18.33 9.72
C ASN A 168 8.38 19.67 9.64
N LEU A 169 7.77 20.75 10.13
CA LEU A 169 8.28 22.13 9.97
C LEU A 169 9.25 22.55 11.09
N GLY A 170 9.55 21.67 12.04
CA GLY A 170 10.40 21.97 13.20
C GLY A 170 11.91 21.73 13.03
N PRO A 171 12.37 20.60 12.45
CA PRO A 171 13.79 20.30 12.37
C PRO A 171 14.51 21.05 11.24
N THR A 172 15.82 21.26 11.40
CA THR A 172 16.72 21.74 10.34
C THR A 172 17.22 20.63 9.42
N ASP A 173 16.87 19.37 9.70
CA ASP A 173 17.19 18.21 8.89
C ASP A 173 15.93 17.55 8.31
N ASN A 174 16.10 16.72 7.27
CA ASN A 174 14.99 16.02 6.59
C ASN A 174 14.45 14.81 7.41
N ARG A 175 14.40 14.91 8.74
CA ARG A 175 13.93 13.81 9.59
C ARG A 175 12.44 13.52 9.38
N ILE A 176 12.16 12.30 8.94
CA ILE A 176 10.81 11.76 8.83
C ILE A 176 10.45 11.08 10.15
N ILE A 177 9.41 11.56 10.83
CA ILE A 177 8.86 10.91 12.02
C ILE A 177 7.88 9.81 11.59
N ARG A 178 8.12 8.58 12.05
CA ARG A 178 7.21 7.44 11.86
C ARG A 178 6.90 6.80 13.21
N PHE A 179 5.61 6.71 13.55
CA PHE A 179 5.16 5.91 14.70
C PHE A 179 5.26 4.41 14.39
N VAL A 180 5.29 3.55 15.41
CA VAL A 180 5.44 2.09 15.23
C VAL A 180 4.08 1.43 15.01
N TYR A 181 3.96 0.61 13.96
CA TYR A 181 2.81 -0.27 13.65
C TYR A 181 3.28 -1.39 12.72
N ARG A 182 2.42 -2.40 12.50
CA ARG A 182 2.68 -3.48 11.55
C ARG A 182 2.42 -3.01 10.11
N CYS A 183 3.35 -3.31 9.23
CA CYS A 183 3.21 -3.11 7.79
C CYS A 183 3.31 -4.46 7.07
N VAL A 184 2.58 -4.60 5.97
CA VAL A 184 2.50 -5.81 5.14
C VAL A 184 3.14 -5.55 3.78
#